data_AF-A0A9E1SRU6-F1
#
_entry.id   AF-A0A9E1SRU6-F1
#
_cell.length_a   1.000
_cell.length_b   1.000
_cell.length_c   1.000
_cell.angle_alpha   90.00
_cell.angle_beta   90.00
_cell.angle_gamma   90.00
#
_symmetry.space_group_name_H-M   'P 1'
#
loop_
_entity.id
_entity.type
_entity.pdbx_description
1 polymer ?
#
loop_
_entity_poly.entity_id
_entity_poly.type
_entity_poly.pdbx_seq_one_letter_code
_entity_poly.pdbx_strand_id
1 'polypeptide(L)' 'MSAYKVTLKSELKHGTFYWVSTVTAASEEEAATAAEHLFLEQISKSNEWDFSDYDAEKL' A
#
# COMPACT_ATOMS: atom_id res chain seq x y z
N MET A 1 8.64 7.40 18.51
CA MET A 1 7.98 6.94 17.27
C MET A 1 7.33 5.60 17.56
N SER A 2 6.20 5.34 16.90
CA SER A 2 5.41 4.12 17.06
C SER A 2 5.25 3.43 15.71
N ALA A 3 5.03 2.12 15.73
CA ALA A 3 4.69 1.38 14.52
C ALA A 3 3.21 1.58 14.19
N TYR A 4 2.92 1.99 12.96
CA TYR A 4 1.58 2.18 12.43
C TYR A 4 1.34 1.20 11.28
N LYS A 5 0.22 0.48 11.34
CA LYS A 5 -0.31 -0.26 10.20
C LYS A 5 -1.12 0.71 9.36
N VAL A 6 -0.61 1.05 8.18
CA VAL A 6 -1.27 1.99 7.26
C VAL A 6 -1.86 1.20 6.10
N THR A 7 -3.10 1.52 5.75
CA THR A 7 -3.79 0.94 4.59
C THR A 7 -4.11 2.07 3.62
N LEU A 8 -3.43 2.11 2.48
CA LEU A 8 -3.74 3.03 1.38
C LEU A 8 -4.83 2.37 0.52
N LYS A 9 -6.00 3.00 0.45
CA LYS A 9 -7.11 2.61 -0.43
C LYS A 9 -7.20 3.60 -1.58
N SER A 10 -7.21 3.12 -2.82
CA SER A 10 -7.47 3.92 -4.00
C SER A 10 -8.53 3.29 -4.89
N GLU A 11 -9.47 4.10 -5.37
CA GLU A 11 -10.52 3.66 -6.28
C GLU A 11 -10.06 3.90 -7.73
N LEU A 12 -9.96 2.81 -8.49
CA LEU A 12 -9.56 2.80 -9.90
C LEU A 12 -10.78 2.53 -10.79
N LYS A 13 -10.68 2.86 -12.08
CA LYS A 13 -11.77 2.70 -13.05
C LYS A 13 -12.38 1.29 -13.10
N HIS A 14 -11.60 0.27 -12.79
CA HIS A 14 -11.99 -1.14 -12.91
C HIS A 14 -11.80 -1.93 -11.60
N GLY A 15 -11.59 -1.26 -10.46
CA GLY A 15 -11.40 -1.95 -9.19
C GLY A 15 -10.95 -1.04 -8.06
N THR A 16 -10.70 -1.63 -6.90
CA THR A 16 -10.15 -0.92 -5.74
C THR A 16 -8.81 -1.51 -5.41
N PHE A 17 -7.81 -0.64 -5.31
CA PHE A 17 -6.48 -1.00 -4.88
C PHE A 17 -6.36 -0.78 -3.36
N TYR A 18 -5.89 -1.82 -2.67
CA TYR A 18 -5.55 -1.76 -1.25
C TYR A 18 -4.08 -2.10 -1.09
N TRP A 19 -3.33 -1.23 -0.45
CA TRP A 19 -1.94 -1.49 -0.09
C TRP A 19 -1.76 -1.32 1.40
N VAL A 20 -1.31 -2.39 2.04
CA VAL A 20 -1.13 -2.46 3.48
C VAL A 20 0.37 -2.48 3.76
N SER A 21 0.83 -1.52 4.55
CA SER A 21 2.23 -1.43 4.97
C SER A 21 2.32 -1.11 6.45
N THR A 22 3.49 -1.38 7.03
CA THR A 22 3.81 -0.99 8.41
C THR A 22 4.93 0.01 8.36
N VAL A 23 4.71 1.19 8.94
CA VAL A 23 5.67 2.30 8.95
C VAL A 23 5.88 2.80 10.38
N THR A 24 7.05 3.37 10.63
CA THR A 24 7.37 3.98 11.93
C THR A 24 7.25 5.49 11.79
N ALA A 25 6.44 6.11 12.63
CA ALA A 25 6.18 7.55 12.58
C ALA A 25 5.95 8.14 13.98
N ALA A 26 6.00 9.46 14.12
CA ALA A 26 5.67 10.18 15.35
C ALA A 26 4.17 10.55 15.43
N SER A 27 3.47 10.64 14.30
CA SER A 27 2.02 10.92 14.23
C SER A 27 1.33 10.11 13.13
N GLU A 28 0.00 10.10 13.13
CA GLU A 28 -0.81 9.46 12.08
C GLU A 28 -0.61 10.12 10.71
N GLU A 29 -0.51 11.46 10.67
CA GLU A 29 -0.27 12.21 9.43
C GLU A 29 1.09 11.88 8.82
N GLU A 30 2.12 11.75 9.67
CA GLU A 30 3.45 11.32 9.24
C GLU A 30 3.43 9.86 8.78
N ALA A 31 2.67 8.99 9.44
CA ALA A 31 2.51 7.59 9.02
C ALA A 31 1.88 7.49 7.62
N ALA A 32 0.83 8.29 7.34
CA ALA A 32 0.21 8.31 6.02
C ALA A 32 1.21 8.79 4.94
N THR A 33 1.90 9.89 5.19
CA THR A 33 2.91 10.45 4.27
C THR A 33 4.06 9.46 4.02
N ALA A 34 4.57 8.83 5.08
CA ALA A 34 5.64 7.83 4.99
C ALA A 34 5.20 6.60 4.20
N ALA A 35 3.95 6.14 4.38
CA ALA A 35 3.38 5.04 3.62
C ALA A 35 3.27 5.40 2.12
N GLU A 36 2.78 6.60 1.78
CA GLU A 36 2.71 7.04 0.37
C GLU A 36 4.09 7.12 -0.29
N HIS A 37 5.09 7.66 0.39
CA HIS A 37 6.44 7.72 -0.12
C HIS A 37 7.03 6.32 -0.35
N LEU A 38 6.84 5.42 0.62
CA LEU A 38 7.29 4.02 0.53
C LEU A 38 6.61 3.30 -0.65
N PHE A 39 5.32 3.55 -0.86
CA PHE A 39 4.57 3.01 -1.99
C PHE A 39 5.15 3.47 -3.33
N LEU A 40 5.35 4.79 -3.50
CA LEU A 40 5.92 5.34 -4.73
C LEU A 40 7.35 4.83 -4.99
N GLU A 41 8.14 4.67 -3.94
CA GLU A 41 9.48 4.09 -4.04
C GLU A 41 9.43 2.63 -4.53
N GLN A 42 8.50 1.82 -4.01
CA GLN A 42 8.34 0.44 -4.47
C GLN A 42 7.77 0.33 -5.89
N ILE A 43 6.81 1.19 -6.27
CA ILE A 43 6.29 1.21 -7.65
C ILE A 43 7.41 1.56 -8.64
N SER A 44 8.22 2.58 -8.31
CA SER A 44 9.25 3.10 -9.22
C SER A 44 10.46 2.17 -9.37
N LYS A 45 10.73 1.31 -8.39
CA LYS A 45 11.87 0.37 -8.41
C LYS A 45 11.53 -1.01 -8.94
N SER A 46 10.25 -1.41 -8.93
CA SER A 46 9.92 -2.83 -9.07
C SER A 46 9.58 -3.23 -10.51
N ASN A 47 10.53 -3.91 -11.14
CA ASN A 47 10.30 -4.90 -12.20
C ASN A 47 9.63 -6.20 -11.68
N GLU A 48 9.24 -6.26 -10.40
CA GLU A 48 8.82 -7.49 -9.69
C GLU A 48 7.52 -7.27 -8.89
N TRP A 49 6.48 -6.71 -9.52
CA TRP A 49 5.13 -6.81 -8.96
C TRP A 49 4.58 -8.21 -9.24
N ASP A 50 4.85 -9.15 -8.32
CA ASP A 50 4.28 -10.49 -8.34
C ASP A 50 3.16 -10.59 -7.29
N PHE A 51 1.96 -10.95 -7.74
CA PHE A 51 0.81 -11.15 -6.86
C PHE A 51 0.86 -12.58 -6.32
N SER A 52 1.29 -12.73 -5.07
CA SER A 52 1.47 -14.04 -4.43
C SER A 52 0.15 -14.74 -4.05
N ASP A 53 -0.95 -14.00 -4.00
CA ASP A 53 -2.27 -14.51 -3.64
C ASP A 53 -3.35 -13.82 -4.50
N TYR A 54 -4.28 -14.60 -5.03
CA TYR A 54 -5.43 -14.10 -5.78
C TYR A 54 -6.62 -15.05 -5.61
N ASP A 55 -7.79 -14.48 -5.40
CA ASP A 55 -9.06 -15.20 -5.39
C ASP A 55 -9.86 -14.79 -6.63
N ALA A 56 -10.20 -15.75 -7.47
CA ALA A 56 -10.92 -15.52 -8.72
C ALA A 56 -12.14 -16.47 -8.80
N GLU A 57 -13.30 -15.95 -8.42
CA GLU A 57 -14.57 -16.66 -8.60
C GLU A 57 -15.16 -16.39 -10.00
N LYS A 58 -15.73 -17.44 -10.60
CA LYS A 58 -16.45 -17.34 -11.86
C LYS A 58 -17.87 -16.88 -11.59
N LEU A 59 -18.28 -15.79 -12.26
CA LEU A 59 -19.67 -15.30 -12.28
C LEU A 59 -20.61 -16.30 -12.97
#